data_AF-A0A1J3IYA7-F1
#
_entry.id   AF-A0A1J3IYA7-F1
#
_cell.length_a   1.000
_cell.length_b   1.000
_cell.length_c   1.000
_cell.angle_alpha   90.00
_cell.angle_beta   90.00
_cell.angle_gamma   90.00
#
_symmetry.space_group_name_H-M   'P 1'
#
loop_
_entity.id
_entity.type
_entity.pdbx_description
1 polymer ?
#
loop_
_entity_poly.entity_id
_entity_poly.type
_entity_poly.pdbx_seq_one_letter_code
_entity_poly.pdbx_strand_id
1 'polypeptide(L)'
;EESLSDIEFWQIFQIFLVGFALLFDAQQIFITVYTDAYPKWHCVNHTICDPSASDICKLPRSAWEWDGGSKGRSVISEFGLECSSS
;
A
#
# COMPACT_ATOMS: atom_id res chain seq x y z
N GLU A 1 11.82 -8.67 50.07
CA GLU A 1 11.14 -7.63 49.28
C GLU A 1 11.81 -7.25 47.94
N GLU A 2 13.11 -6.95 47.86
CA GLU A 2 13.72 -6.32 46.66
C GLU A 2 13.64 -7.15 45.36
N SER A 3 13.76 -8.48 45.45
CA SER A 3 13.73 -9.35 44.27
C SER A 3 12.37 -9.48 43.59
N LEU A 4 11.27 -9.20 44.31
CA LEU A 4 9.92 -9.30 43.76
C LEU A 4 9.57 -8.05 42.94
N SER A 5 9.98 -6.86 43.40
CA SER A 5 9.75 -5.60 42.68
C SER A 5 10.49 -5.55 41.34
N ASP A 6 11.69 -6.12 41.26
CA ASP A 6 12.47 -6.14 40.02
C ASP A 6 11.84 -7.05 38.95
N ILE A 7 11.25 -8.17 39.38
CA ILE A 7 10.55 -9.09 38.47
C ILE A 7 9.29 -8.42 37.91
N GLU A 8 8.52 -7.73 38.75
CA GLU A 8 7.32 -6.98 38.33
C GLU A 8 7.67 -5.87 37.32
N PHE A 9 8.77 -5.14 37.54
CA PHE A 9 9.25 -4.13 36.61
C PHE A 9 9.58 -4.71 35.23
N TRP A 10 10.33 -5.81 35.19
CA TRP A 10 10.70 -6.45 33.93
C TRP A 10 9.49 -7.02 33.17
N GLN A 11 8.48 -7.53 33.88
CA GLN A 11 7.23 -7.98 33.27
C GLN A 11 6.45 -6.83 32.64
N ILE A 12 6.32 -5.69 33.35
CA ILE A 12 5.66 -4.49 32.81
C ILE A 12 6.42 -3.98 31.59
N PHE A 13 7.75 -3.96 31.65
CA PHE A 13 8.59 -3.57 30.53
C PHE A 13 8.41 -4.48 29.31
N GLN A 14 8.34 -5.81 29.52
CA GLN A 14 8.06 -6.76 28.46
C GLN A 14 6.67 -6.53 27.86
N ILE A 15 5.64 -6.35 28.67
CA ILE A 15 4.26 -6.09 28.21
C ILE A 15 4.24 -4.82 27.36
N PHE A 16 4.94 -3.78 27.79
CA PHE A 16 5.09 -2.54 27.03
C PHE A 16 5.75 -2.81 25.67
N LEU A 17 6.92 -3.47 25.64
CA LEU A 17 7.62 -3.79 24.39
C LEU A 17 6.78 -4.64 23.43
N VAL A 18 6.09 -5.66 23.94
CA VAL A 18 5.17 -6.49 23.14
C VAL A 18 4.01 -5.65 22.62
N GLY A 19 3.44 -4.77 23.44
CA GLY A 19 2.41 -3.82 23.02
C GLY A 19 2.89 -2.87 21.90
N PHE A 20 4.12 -2.35 21.98
CA PHE A 20 4.72 -1.55 20.92
C PHE A 20 4.92 -2.35 19.64
N ALA A 21 5.44 -3.57 19.74
CA ALA A 21 5.62 -4.44 18.59
C ALA A 21 4.29 -4.69 17.87
N LEU A 22 3.23 -5.03 18.62
CA LEU A 22 1.88 -5.22 18.08
C LEU A 22 1.29 -3.95 17.48
N LEU A 23 1.56 -2.78 18.06
CA LEU A 23 1.13 -1.50 17.52
C LEU A 23 1.79 -1.23 16.16
N PHE A 24 3.10 -1.43 16.03
CA PHE A 24 3.80 -1.27 14.75
C PHE A 24 3.30 -2.24 13.68
N ASP A 25 3.07 -3.50 14.06
CA ASP A 25 2.54 -4.52 13.16
C ASP A 25 1.15 -4.13 12.64
N ALA A 26 0.27 -3.62 13.51
CA ALA A 26 -1.03 -3.12 13.12
C ALA A 26 -0.94 -1.92 12.17
N GLN A 27 -0.02 -0.99 12.40
CA GLN A 27 0.19 0.17 11.52
C GLN A 27 0.62 -0.27 10.10
N GLN A 28 1.47 -1.29 9.97
CA GLN A 28 1.87 -1.82 8.66
C GLN A 28 0.69 -2.42 7.89
N ILE A 29 -0.23 -3.12 8.56
CA ILE A 29 -1.43 -3.70 7.92
C ILE A 29 -2.37 -2.59 7.40
N PHE A 30 -2.55 -1.51 8.18
CA PHE A 30 -3.42 -0.40 7.78
C PHE A 30 -2.91 0.34 6.54
N ILE A 31 -1.59 0.55 6.43
CA ILE A 31 -1.00 1.25 5.29
C ILE A 31 -1.27 0.49 3.98
N THR A 32 -1.20 -0.84 4.00
CA THR A 32 -1.46 -1.68 2.81
C THR A 32 -2.91 -1.62 2.35
N VAL A 33 -3.89 -1.51 3.27
CA VAL A 33 -5.32 -1.48 2.90
C VAL A 33 -5.75 -0.13 2.32
N TYR A 34 -5.28 0.99 2.89
CA TYR A 34 -5.72 2.32 2.44
C TYR A 34 -5.00 2.81 1.18
N THR A 35 -3.94 2.14 0.74
CA THR A 35 -3.21 2.48 -0.49
C THR A 35 -3.75 1.78 -1.74
N ASP A 36 -4.88 1.06 -1.64
CA ASP A 36 -5.51 0.35 -2.77
C ASP A 36 -6.48 1.21 -3.60
N ALA A 37 -6.53 2.53 -3.37
CA ALA A 37 -7.35 3.40 -4.20
C ALA A 37 -6.86 3.35 -5.65
N TYR A 38 -7.73 2.88 -6.56
CA TYR A 38 -7.40 2.78 -7.97
C TYR A 38 -7.11 4.18 -8.55
N PRO A 39 -5.87 4.43 -9.01
CA PRO A 39 -5.50 5.75 -9.49
C PRO A 39 -6.12 6.04 -10.86
N LYS A 40 -6.34 7.32 -11.13
CA LYS A 40 -6.77 7.78 -12.45
C LYS A 40 -5.62 7.73 -13.44
N TRP A 41 -5.94 7.50 -14.70
CA TRP A 41 -4.99 7.41 -15.81
C TRP A 41 -5.54 8.12 -17.03
N HIS A 42 -4.65 8.49 -17.94
CA HIS A 42 -4.99 9.07 -19.23
C HIS A 42 -4.19 8.42 -20.35
N CYS A 43 -4.75 8.46 -21.56
CA CYS A 43 -4.03 8.08 -22.77
C CYS A 43 -2.96 9.14 -23.10
N VAL A 44 -1.73 8.69 -23.31
CA VAL A 44 -0.64 9.54 -23.84
C VAL A 44 -0.64 9.50 -25.37
N ASN A 45 -0.90 8.32 -25.94
CA ASN A 45 -0.94 8.14 -27.39
C ASN A 45 -2.33 7.73 -27.89
N HIS A 46 -3.10 8.71 -28.37
CA HIS A 46 -4.47 8.56 -28.85
C HIS A 46 -4.60 7.75 -30.15
N THR A 47 -3.50 7.39 -30.81
CA THR A 47 -3.52 6.49 -31.99
C THR A 47 -3.49 5.02 -31.61
N ILE A 48 -3.01 4.71 -30.41
CA ILE A 48 -2.84 3.35 -29.88
C ILE A 48 -3.84 3.10 -28.75
N CYS A 49 -4.13 4.14 -27.97
CA CYS A 49 -5.10 4.16 -26.88
C CYS A 49 -6.39 4.79 -27.40
N ASP A 50 -7.46 4.00 -27.45
CA ASP A 50 -8.80 4.56 -27.64
C ASP A 50 -9.22 5.20 -26.31
N PRO A 51 -9.54 6.51 -26.25
CA PRO A 51 -10.03 7.15 -25.03
C PRO A 51 -11.36 6.57 -24.53
N SER A 52 -12.07 5.77 -25.34
CA SER A 52 -13.24 4.98 -24.94
C SER A 52 -12.90 3.58 -24.42
N ALA A 53 -11.64 3.13 -24.55
CA ALA A 53 -11.21 1.87 -23.96
C ALA A 53 -11.30 1.95 -22.44
N SER A 54 -12.25 1.19 -21.88
CA SER A 54 -12.47 1.11 -20.43
C SER A 54 -11.43 0.26 -19.71
N ASP A 55 -10.65 -0.53 -20.45
CA ASP A 55 -9.80 -1.58 -19.92
C ASP A 55 -8.32 -1.31 -20.21
N ILE A 56 -7.64 -0.83 -19.18
CA ILE A 56 -6.21 -0.49 -19.20
C ILE A 56 -5.32 -1.70 -19.53
N CYS A 57 -5.81 -2.91 -19.26
CA CYS A 57 -5.05 -4.16 -19.38
C CYS A 57 -4.88 -4.63 -20.81
N LYS A 58 -5.71 -4.10 -21.72
CA LYS A 58 -5.61 -4.38 -23.17
C LYS A 58 -4.73 -3.37 -23.89
N LEU A 59 -4.27 -2.34 -23.18
CA LEU A 59 -3.47 -1.27 -23.74
C LEU A 59 -1.98 -1.52 -23.48
N PRO A 60 -1.09 -1.24 -24.44
CA PRO A 60 0.34 -1.30 -24.18
C PRO A 60 0.73 -0.21 -23.17
N ARG A 61 1.69 -0.50 -22.29
CA ARG A 61 2.17 0.41 -21.24
C ARG A 61 2.69 1.76 -21.75
N SER A 62 3.09 1.85 -23.02
CA SER A 62 3.53 3.10 -23.65
C SER A 62 2.40 4.00 -24.14
N ALA A 63 1.14 3.52 -24.11
CA ALA A 63 0.00 4.24 -24.65
C ALA A 63 -0.77 5.04 -23.59
N TRP A 64 -0.52 4.81 -22.30
CA TRP A 64 -1.21 5.46 -21.18
C TRP A 64 -0.25 5.75 -20.01
N GLU A 65 -0.59 6.73 -19.18
CA GLU A 65 0.15 7.07 -17.95
C GLU A 65 -0.80 7.40 -16.78
N TRP A 66 -0.30 7.26 -15.56
CA TRP A 66 -1.01 7.65 -14.34
C TRP A 66 -1.11 9.17 -14.20
N ASP A 67 -2.28 9.66 -13.80
CA ASP A 67 -2.52 11.11 -13.64
C ASP A 67 -1.75 11.69 -12.45
N GLY A 68 -1.31 12.95 -12.58
CA GLY A 68 -0.89 13.79 -11.44
C GLY A 68 0.23 13.21 -10.56
N GLY A 69 1.10 12.35 -11.11
CA GLY A 69 2.15 11.68 -10.35
C GLY A 69 1.62 10.59 -9.41
N SER A 70 0.51 9.94 -9.77
CA SER A 70 -0.07 8.85 -8.98
C SER A 70 0.76 7.57 -8.99
N LYS A 71 1.82 7.52 -9.81
CA LYS A 71 2.83 6.46 -9.76
C LYS A 71 3.51 6.45 -8.39
N GLY A 72 3.38 5.34 -7.67
CA GLY A 72 3.92 5.15 -6.33
C GLY A 72 3.11 5.78 -5.20
N ARG A 73 1.89 6.26 -5.49
CA ARG A 73 0.94 6.71 -4.45
C ARG A 73 -0.06 5.63 -4.04
N SER A 74 -0.19 4.60 -4.85
CA SER A 74 -1.04 3.43 -4.56
C SER A 74 -0.24 2.15 -4.77
N VAL A 75 -0.59 1.09 -4.03
CA VAL A 75 -0.03 -0.25 -4.19
C VAL A 75 -0.22 -0.75 -5.62
N ILE A 76 -1.36 -0.44 -6.23
CA ILE A 76 -1.64 -0.75 -7.64
C ILE A 76 -0.59 -0.13 -8.57
N SER A 77 -0.35 1.18 -8.45
CA SER A 77 0.60 1.89 -9.31
C SER A 77 2.07 1.57 -9.04
N GLU A 78 2.41 1.18 -7.81
CA GLU A 78 3.78 0.90 -7.35
C GLU A 78 4.21 -0.50 -7.79
N PHE A 79 3.35 -1.50 -7.60
CA PHE A 79 3.65 -2.90 -7.88
C PHE A 79 3.12 -3.39 -9.23
N GLY A 80 2.44 -2.53 -9.99
CA GLY A 80 1.91 -2.87 -11.31
C GLY A 80 0.75 -3.87 -11.26
N LEU A 81 -0.15 -3.70 -10.28
CA LEU A 81 -1.26 -4.63 -10.03
C LEU A 81 -2.56 -4.24 -10.75
N GLU A 82 -2.51 -3.30 -11.69
CA GLU A 82 -3.70 -2.80 -12.41
C GLU A 82 -4.50 -3.88 -13.15
N CYS A 83 -3.86 -5.03 -13.43
CA CYS A 83 -4.45 -6.17 -14.15
C CYS A 83 -4.40 -7.48 -13.36
N SER A 84 -4.24 -7.41 -12.04
CA SER A 84 -4.10 -8.62 -11.20
C SER A 84 -5.38 -9.47 -11.12
N SER A 85 -6.54 -8.90 -11.45
CA SER A 85 -7.85 -9.57 -11.42
C SER A 85 -8.44 -9.84 -12.82
N SER A 86 -7.65 -9.65 -13.88
CA SER A 86 -8.07 -9.66 -15.28
C SER A 86 -8.04 -11.04 -15.94
#